data_AF-A0AA37HP95-F1
#
_entry.id   AF-A0AA37HP95-F1
#
_cell.length_a   1.000
_cell.length_b   1.000
_cell.length_c   1.000
_cell.angle_alpha   90.00
_cell.angle_beta   90.00
_cell.angle_gamma   90.00
#
_symmetry.space_group_name_H-M   'P 1'
#
loop_
_entity.id
_entity.type
_entity.pdbx_description
1 polymer ?
#
loop_
_entity_poly.entity_id
_entity_poly.type
_entity_poly.pdbx_seq_one_letter_code
_entity_poly.pdbx_strand_id
1 'polypeptide(L)'
;MNARRLLHTGPDGGRWSLARAGAEVFVLHEPTGGGAPERIGLARFLDGDPGVPQRRALLDLVATLAEAALADGPANEPMTGAPPEAGAAAAEPSPGEAAV
;
A
#
# COMPACT_ATOMS: atom_id res chain seq x y z
N MET A 1 -5.75 11.49 -18.38
CA MET A 1 -6.27 10.12 -18.15
C MET A 1 -7.35 10.20 -17.10
N ASN A 2 -8.53 9.66 -17.36
CA ASN A 2 -9.66 9.66 -16.43
C ASN A 2 -9.86 8.24 -15.91
N ALA A 3 -10.04 8.09 -14.60
CA ALA A 3 -10.25 6.79 -13.96
C ALA A 3 -11.38 6.90 -12.94
N ARG A 4 -12.11 5.79 -12.73
CA ARG A 4 -13.21 5.70 -11.78
C ARG A 4 -13.25 4.31 -11.17
N ARG A 5 -13.36 4.25 -9.84
CA ARG A 5 -13.49 3.00 -9.07
C ARG A 5 -14.62 3.14 -8.07
N LEU A 6 -15.56 2.20 -8.09
CA LEU A 6 -16.65 2.16 -7.12
C LEU A 6 -16.07 1.88 -5.72
N LEU A 7 -16.52 2.65 -4.72
CA LEU A 7 -16.18 2.47 -3.32
C LEU A 7 -17.34 1.81 -2.57
N HIS A 8 -18.53 2.37 -2.73
CA HIS A 8 -19.70 1.96 -1.95
C HIS A 8 -20.99 2.25 -2.73
N THR A 9 -21.98 1.38 -2.55
CA THR A 9 -23.36 1.61 -2.98
C THR A 9 -24.20 1.64 -1.71
N GLY A 10 -24.82 2.79 -1.44
CA GLY A 10 -25.69 2.98 -0.29
C GLY A 10 -26.98 2.17 -0.39
N PRO A 11 -27.69 1.95 0.73
CA PRO A 11 -28.95 1.20 0.76
C PRO A 11 -30.04 1.84 -0.12
N ASP A 12 -30.02 3.17 -0.24
CA ASP A 12 -30.95 3.91 -1.10
C ASP A 12 -30.56 3.85 -2.60
N GLY A 13 -29.46 3.17 -2.94
CA GLY A 13 -28.93 3.00 -4.30
C GLY A 13 -27.88 4.05 -4.73
N GLY A 14 -27.59 5.02 -3.86
CA GLY A 14 -26.64 6.10 -4.15
C GLY A 14 -25.23 5.53 -4.29
N ARG A 15 -24.49 5.96 -5.29
CA ARG A 15 -23.16 5.39 -5.60
C ARG A 15 -22.05 6.36 -5.24
N TRP A 16 -21.02 5.83 -4.60
CA TRP A 16 -19.83 6.56 -4.22
C TRP A 16 -18.64 5.96 -4.94
N SER A 17 -17.92 6.77 -5.70
CA SER A 17 -16.75 6.33 -6.48
C SER A 17 -15.54 7.21 -6.21
N LEU A 18 -14.35 6.63 -6.14
CA LEU A 18 -13.10 7.37 -6.26
C LEU A 18 -12.86 7.65 -7.75
N ALA A 19 -12.65 8.91 -8.12
CA ALA A 19 -12.44 9.31 -9.49
C ALA A 19 -11.20 10.20 -9.63
N ARG A 20 -10.58 10.13 -10.80
CA ARG A 20 -9.46 10.99 -11.19
C ARG A 20 -9.81 11.71 -12.48
N ALA A 21 -9.61 13.02 -12.49
CA ALA A 21 -9.69 13.86 -13.68
C ALA A 21 -8.41 14.67 -13.81
N GLY A 22 -7.55 14.31 -14.77
CA GLY A 22 -6.23 14.94 -14.90
C GLY A 22 -5.34 14.68 -13.68
N ALA A 23 -4.97 15.74 -12.97
CA ALA A 23 -4.20 15.68 -11.72
C ALA A 23 -5.09 15.62 -10.46
N GLU A 24 -6.38 15.89 -10.60
CA GLU A 24 -7.31 15.95 -9.47
C GLU A 24 -7.87 14.56 -9.15
N VAL A 25 -7.85 14.19 -7.86
CA VAL A 25 -8.51 13.00 -7.33
C VAL A 25 -9.58 13.44 -6.34
N PHE A 26 -10.78 12.91 -6.50
CA PHE A 26 -11.97 13.31 -5.75
C PHE A 26 -12.92 12.12 -5.59
N VAL A 27 -13.86 12.25 -4.66
CA VAL A 27 -14.98 11.32 -4.52
C VAL A 27 -16.17 11.86 -5.32
N LEU A 28 -16.75 11.01 -6.16
CA LEU A 28 -17.96 11.28 -6.91
C LEU A 28 -19.13 10.59 -6.20
N HIS A 29 -20.12 11.38 -5.82
CA HIS A 29 -21.39 10.88 -5.29
C HIS A 29 -22.48 11.02 -6.37
N GLU A 30 -23.03 9.90 -6.80
CA GLU A 30 -24.13 9.80 -7.75
C GLU A 30 -25.39 9.42 -6.97
N PRO A 31 -26.31 10.37 -6.68
CA PRO A 31 -27.51 10.08 -5.91
C PRO A 31 -28.48 9.20 -6.70
N THR A 32 -29.28 8.39 -6.00
CA THR A 32 -30.39 7.67 -6.62
C THR A 32 -31.51 8.65 -7.00
N GLY A 33 -32.04 8.51 -8.22
CA GLY A 33 -33.18 9.31 -8.66
C GLY A 33 -32.84 10.49 -9.59
N GLY A 34 -31.64 10.51 -10.17
CA GLY A 34 -31.29 11.46 -11.24
C GLY A 34 -30.86 12.85 -10.77
N GLY A 35 -30.53 13.00 -9.48
CA GLY A 35 -29.88 14.21 -8.98
C GLY A 35 -28.51 14.44 -9.64
N ALA A 36 -28.06 15.69 -9.64
CA ALA A 36 -26.75 16.03 -10.19
C ALA A 36 -25.63 15.34 -9.38
N PRO A 37 -24.64 14.75 -10.05
CA PRO A 37 -23.53 14.12 -9.36
C PRO A 37 -22.69 15.18 -8.64
N GLU A 38 -22.31 14.90 -7.40
CA GLU A 38 -21.52 15.79 -6.56
C GLU A 38 -20.05 15.38 -6.59
N ARG A 39 -19.16 16.35 -6.82
CA ARG A 39 -17.70 16.18 -6.71
C ARG A 39 -17.25 16.66 -5.35
N ILE A 40 -16.65 15.76 -4.57
CA ILE A 40 -16.22 16.01 -3.20
C ILE A 40 -14.70 15.83 -3.14
N GLY A 41 -13.97 16.87 -2.77
CA GLY A 41 -12.52 16.79 -2.59
C GLY A 41 -12.13 15.78 -1.50
N LEU A 42 -11.03 15.06 -1.69
CA LEU A 42 -10.59 14.01 -0.77
C LEU A 42 -10.42 14.50 0.68
N ALA A 43 -9.79 15.66 0.88
CA ALA A 43 -9.61 16.23 2.22
C ALA A 43 -10.96 16.46 2.93
N ARG A 44 -11.90 17.10 2.23
CA ARG A 44 -13.27 17.33 2.73
C ARG A 44 -14.01 16.02 3.02
N PHE A 45 -13.85 15.03 2.16
CA PHE A 45 -14.48 13.73 2.36
C PHE A 45 -13.94 12.99 3.60
N LEU A 46 -12.63 13.11 3.86
CA LEU A 46 -11.97 12.46 5.00
C LEU A 46 -12.19 13.19 6.34
N ASP A 47 -12.40 14.50 6.30
CA ASP A 47 -12.75 15.38 7.43
C ASP A 47 -14.20 15.16 7.92
N GLY A 48 -15.05 14.59 7.07
CA GLY A 48 -16.41 14.21 7.43
C GLY A 48 -16.50 13.10 8.50
N ASP A 49 -17.73 12.69 8.79
CA ASP A 49 -18.01 11.70 9.84
C ASP A 49 -17.21 10.40 9.67
N PRO A 50 -16.49 9.93 10.71
CA PRO A 50 -15.64 8.76 10.60
C PRO A 50 -16.39 7.44 10.48
N GLY A 51 -17.66 7.39 10.90
CA GLY A 51 -18.50 6.21 10.97
C GLY A 51 -19.22 5.86 9.66
N VAL A 52 -19.17 6.73 8.65
CA VAL A 52 -19.88 6.47 7.39
C VAL A 52 -19.21 5.38 6.55
N PRO A 53 -19.99 4.46 5.95
CA PRO A 53 -19.47 3.28 5.26
C PRO A 53 -18.61 3.63 4.04
N GLN A 54 -18.93 4.71 3.33
CA GLN A 54 -18.16 5.18 2.17
C GLN A 54 -16.74 5.62 2.53
N ARG A 55 -16.54 6.19 3.73
CA ARG A 55 -15.21 6.58 4.22
C ARG A 55 -14.41 5.34 4.59
N ARG A 56 -15.05 4.38 5.27
CA ARG A 56 -14.43 3.08 5.58
C ARG A 56 -13.98 2.35 4.31
N ALA A 57 -14.84 2.28 3.31
CA ALA A 57 -14.52 1.66 2.02
C ALA A 57 -13.33 2.32 1.30
N LEU A 58 -13.20 3.65 1.39
CA LEU A 58 -12.02 4.35 0.87
C LEU A 58 -10.75 3.96 1.63
N LEU A 59 -10.81 3.90 2.96
CA LEU A 59 -9.66 3.52 3.78
C LEU A 59 -9.24 2.06 3.56
N ASP A 60 -10.19 1.14 3.42
CA ASP A 60 -9.89 -0.26 3.10
C ASP A 60 -9.26 -0.40 1.70
N LEU A 61 -9.69 0.42 0.74
CA LEU A 61 -9.03 0.50 -0.58
C LEU A 61 -7.59 1.01 -0.47
N VAL A 62 -7.36 2.07 0.31
CA VAL A 62 -6.00 2.61 0.53
C VAL A 62 -5.11 1.57 1.21
N ALA A 63 -5.63 0.88 2.24
CA ALA A 63 -4.91 -0.21 2.90
C ALA A 63 -4.54 -1.32 1.92
N THR A 64 -5.48 -1.77 1.08
CA THR A 64 -5.21 -2.79 0.06
C THR A 64 -4.11 -2.36 -0.91
N LEU A 65 -4.09 -1.10 -1.32
CA LEU A 65 -3.04 -0.56 -2.21
C LEU A 65 -1.69 -0.46 -1.50
N ALA A 66 -1.66 -0.13 -0.22
CA ALA A 66 -0.44 -0.11 0.58
C ALA A 66 0.15 -1.52 0.74
N GLU A 67 -0.68 -2.51 1.07
CA GLU A 67 -0.26 -3.92 1.15
C GLU A 67 0.27 -4.45 -0.20
N ALA A 68 -0.42 -4.13 -1.30
CA ALA A 68 0.04 -4.51 -2.63
C ALA A 68 1.39 -3.87 -2.99
N ALA A 69 1.60 -2.60 -2.63
CA ALA A 69 2.87 -1.92 -2.88
C ALA A 69 4.02 -2.50 -2.04
N LEU A 70 3.74 -2.96 -0.81
CA LEU A 70 4.73 -3.67 0.01
C LEU A 70 5.05 -5.06 -0.54
N ALA A 71 4.07 -5.75 -1.13
CA ALA A 71 4.26 -7.05 -1.76
C ALA A 71 5.00 -6.98 -3.11
N ASP A 72 4.88 -5.86 -3.84
CA ASP A 72 5.50 -5.63 -5.15
C ASP A 72 6.85 -4.87 -5.06
N GLY A 73 7.23 -4.41 -3.86
CA GLY A 73 8.56 -3.84 -3.63
C GLY A 73 9.68 -4.87 -3.87
N PRO A 74 10.92 -4.45 -4.20
CA PRO A 74 12.03 -5.38 -4.22
C PRO A 74 12.04 -6.04 -2.84
N ALA A 75 11.93 -7.37 -2.82
CA ALA A 75 11.92 -8.19 -1.62
C ALA A 75 12.84 -7.53 -0.62
N ASN A 76 12.30 -7.06 0.51
CA ASN A 76 13.06 -6.55 1.64
C ASN A 76 14.29 -7.44 1.76
N GLU A 77 15.43 -6.97 1.23
CA GLU A 77 16.59 -7.85 1.06
C GLU A 77 16.87 -8.32 2.48
N PRO A 78 16.92 -9.64 2.74
CA PRO A 78 17.29 -10.09 4.05
C PRO A 78 18.61 -9.38 4.29
N MET A 79 18.65 -8.53 5.31
CA MET A 79 19.87 -7.93 5.79
C MET A 79 20.74 -9.11 6.17
N THR A 80 21.47 -9.61 5.16
CA THR A 80 22.58 -10.52 5.30
C THR A 80 23.59 -9.63 5.95
N GLY A 81 23.45 -9.51 7.28
CA GLY A 81 24.58 -9.35 8.14
C GLY A 81 25.46 -10.57 7.89
N ALA A 82 26.26 -10.51 6.82
CA ALA A 82 27.48 -11.26 6.77
C ALA A 82 28.26 -10.79 8.01
N PRO A 83 28.50 -11.65 9.01
CA PRO A 83 29.47 -11.31 10.02
C PRO A 83 30.81 -11.04 9.31
N PRO A 84 31.60 -10.03 9.75
CA PRO A 84 32.88 -9.76 9.14
C PRO A 84 33.72 -11.04 9.21
N GLU A 85 34.38 -11.39 8.09
CA GLU A 85 35.30 -12.52 8.00
C GLU A 85 36.16 -12.59 9.27
N ALA A 86 35.86 -13.58 10.10
CA ALA A 86 36.64 -13.88 11.27
C ALA A 86 37.97 -14.46 10.78
N GLY A 87 38.98 -13.60 10.74
CA GLY A 87 40.39 -13.92 10.97
C GLY A 87 40.93 -15.13 10.23
N ALA A 88 41.69 -14.86 9.17
CA ALA A 88 42.80 -15.68 8.75
C ALA A 88 43.69 -16.06 9.96
N ALA A 89 43.50 -17.25 10.52
CA ALA A 89 44.46 -17.94 11.39
C ALA A 89 44.04 -19.41 11.61
N ALA A 90 43.83 -20.17 10.52
CA ALA A 90 43.95 -21.62 10.61
C ALA A 90 45.45 -21.95 10.60
N ALA A 91 45.98 -22.31 11.76
CA ALA A 91 47.32 -22.83 11.90
C ALA A 91 47.50 -24.07 11.01
N GLU A 92 48.43 -24.01 10.06
CA GLU A 92 48.91 -25.20 9.36
C GLU A 92 49.64 -26.10 10.37
N PRO A 93 49.33 -27.41 10.47
CA PRO A 93 50.21 -28.33 11.18
C PRO A 93 51.38 -28.70 10.25
N SER A 94 52.61 -28.32 10.61
CA SER A 94 53.80 -28.82 9.91
C SER A 94 54.01 -30.31 10.22
N PRO A 95 54.17 -31.16 9.19
CA PRO A 95 54.38 -32.60 9.34
C PRO A 95 55.85 -32.93 9.60
N GLY A 96 56.10 -33.77 10.61
CA GLY A 96 57.19 -34.74 10.71
C GLY A 96 58.64 -34.27 10.61
N GLU A 97 59.40 -34.40 11.70
CA GLU A 97 60.78 -34.85 11.59
C GLU A 97 61.08 -35.87 12.70
N ALA A 98 61.51 -37.05 12.27
CA ALA A 98 61.97 -38.14 13.11
C ALA A 98 63.49 -38.04 13.31
N ALA A 99 63.98 -38.70 14.36
CA ALA A 99 65.39 -38.96 14.69
C ALA A 99 66.14 -37.72 15.24
N VAL A 100 66.83 -37.77 16.39
CA VAL A 100 67.69 -38.79 16.98
C VAL A 100 67.77 -38.65 18.50
#